data_AF-A0A1G0EPJ3-F1
#
_entry.id   AF-A0A1G0EPJ3-F1
#
_cell.length_a   1.000
_cell.length_b   1.000
_cell.length_c   1.000
_cell.angle_alpha   90.00
_cell.angle_beta   90.00
_cell.angle_gamma   90.00
#
_symmetry.space_group_name_H-M   'P 1'
#
loop_
_entity.id
_entity.type
_entity.pdbx_description
1 polymer ?
#
loop_
_entity_poly.entity_id
_entity_poly.type
_entity_poly.pdbx_seq_one_letter_code
_entity_poly.pdbx_strand_id
1 'polypeptide(L)'
;MQKAETKASNPLVFALLIAAVALQGCALFVSHYDAGAYQYFTSLKAFHVKLLEDNKAGEGKLFDEAKTKIACDTGELKFREASEYANGKQDTTRVKAIEYVHNVFIRNCKLTLDGKKLFGSDYADQQIVDIKTNYDLAIAGESARVGAPSK
;
A
#
# COMPACT_ATOMS: atom_id res chain seq x y z
N MET A 1 35.76 -22.40 -52.82
CA MET A 1 35.84 -22.86 -51.42
C MET A 1 36.33 -21.69 -50.57
N GLN A 2 35.42 -20.96 -49.90
CA GLN A 2 35.76 -19.89 -48.95
C GLN A 2 35.83 -20.48 -47.54
N LYS A 3 36.99 -20.35 -46.89
CA LYS A 3 37.16 -20.67 -45.47
C LYS A 3 36.51 -19.56 -44.65
N ALA A 4 35.46 -19.89 -43.91
CA ALA A 4 34.86 -18.99 -42.93
C ALA A 4 35.79 -18.89 -41.71
N GLU A 5 36.43 -17.74 -41.52
CA GLU A 5 37.15 -17.44 -40.29
C GLU A 5 36.16 -17.11 -39.19
N THR A 6 35.94 -18.06 -38.29
CA THR A 6 35.15 -17.87 -37.07
C THR A 6 36.02 -17.08 -36.08
N LYS A 7 35.75 -15.79 -35.95
CA LYS A 7 36.44 -14.89 -35.01
C LYS A 7 36.15 -15.37 -33.58
N ALA A 8 37.15 -15.92 -32.91
CA ALA A 8 37.04 -16.42 -31.54
C ALA A 8 36.59 -15.28 -30.62
N SER A 9 35.40 -15.41 -30.02
CA SER A 9 34.89 -14.50 -29.02
C SER A 9 35.79 -14.58 -27.77
N ASN A 10 36.36 -13.46 -27.38
CA ASN A 10 37.31 -13.39 -26.28
C ASN A 10 36.55 -13.64 -24.95
N PRO A 11 36.80 -14.74 -24.21
CA PRO A 11 36.01 -15.13 -23.04
C PRO A 11 35.97 -14.06 -21.94
N LEU A 12 37.00 -13.21 -21.91
CA LEU A 12 37.14 -12.08 -20.99
C LEU A 12 36.11 -10.97 -21.26
N VAL A 13 35.74 -10.75 -22.53
CA VAL A 13 34.69 -9.79 -22.94
C VAL A 13 33.31 -10.32 -22.55
N PHE A 14 33.10 -11.64 -22.67
CA PHE A 14 31.85 -12.28 -22.28
C PHE A 14 31.65 -12.26 -20.75
N ALA A 15 32.71 -12.51 -19.98
CA ALA A 15 32.70 -12.41 -18.52
C ALA A 15 32.44 -10.97 -18.03
N LEU A 16 33.03 -9.96 -18.68
CA LEU A 16 32.77 -8.54 -18.39
C LEU A 16 31.32 -8.13 -18.68
N LEU A 17 30.74 -8.64 -19.77
CA LEU A 17 29.32 -8.40 -20.10
C LEU A 17 28.37 -9.03 -19.08
N ILE A 18 28.63 -10.27 -18.65
CA ILE A 18 27.83 -10.94 -17.61
C ILE A 18 27.96 -10.19 -16.27
N ALA A 19 29.16 -9.75 -15.90
CA ALA A 19 29.37 -8.97 -14.69
C ALA A 19 28.66 -7.60 -14.74
N ALA A 20 28.67 -6.92 -15.89
CA ALA A 20 27.96 -5.66 -16.08
C ALA A 20 26.44 -5.82 -15.98
N VAL A 21 25.88 -6.89 -16.57
CA VAL A 21 24.45 -7.22 -16.47
C VAL A 21 24.06 -7.63 -15.05
N ALA A 22 24.92 -8.38 -14.35
CA ALA A 22 24.68 -8.79 -12.96
C ALA A 22 24.69 -7.60 -11.99
N LEU A 23 25.57 -6.62 -12.21
CA LEU A 23 25.65 -5.40 -11.37
C LEU A 23 24.48 -4.44 -11.62
N GLN A 24 23.97 -4.36 -12.86
CA GLN A 24 22.76 -3.56 -13.17
C GLN A 24 21.48 -4.20 -12.62
N GLY A 25 21.46 -5.52 -12.44
CA GLY A 25 20.34 -6.24 -11.85
C GLY A 25 19.99 -5.78 -10.43
N CYS A 26 20.98 -5.42 -9.61
CA CYS A 26 20.73 -4.93 -8.25
C CYS A 26 20.04 -3.56 -8.20
N ALA A 27 20.24 -2.70 -9.20
CA ALA A 27 19.61 -1.38 -9.24
C ALA A 27 18.12 -1.43 -9.63
N LEU A 28 17.69 -2.49 -10.32
CA LEU A 28 16.30 -2.64 -10.80
C LEU A 28 15.30 -3.06 -9.71
N PHE A 29 15.77 -3.53 -8.56
CA PHE A 29 14.91 -4.00 -7.46
C PHE A 29 15.00 -3.16 -6.19
N VAL A 30 15.79 -2.09 -6.21
CA VAL A 30 15.96 -1.21 -5.05
C VAL A 30 15.01 -0.03 -5.18
N SER A 31 13.93 -0.08 -4.42
CA SER A 31 13.07 1.08 -4.24
C SER A 31 13.52 1.87 -3.01
N HIS A 32 13.51 3.19 -3.13
CA HIS A 32 13.89 4.08 -2.04
C HIS A 32 12.72 4.35 -1.11
N TYR A 33 13.03 4.54 0.16
CA TYR A 33 12.10 5.05 1.15
C TYR A 33 11.51 6.39 0.72
N ASP A 34 10.22 6.56 0.95
CA ASP A 34 9.48 7.79 0.69
C ASP A 34 8.65 8.16 1.93
N ALA A 35 9.02 9.26 2.58
CA ALA A 35 8.34 9.75 3.78
C ALA A 35 6.89 10.15 3.51
N GLY A 36 6.57 10.60 2.29
CA GLY A 36 5.21 10.90 1.88
C GLY A 36 4.36 9.63 1.82
N ALA A 37 4.85 8.56 1.20
CA ALA A 37 4.19 7.26 1.17
C ALA A 37 3.98 6.69 2.59
N TYR A 38 4.99 6.78 3.46
CA TYR A 38 4.88 6.38 4.86
C TYR A 38 3.78 7.16 5.59
N GLN A 39 3.73 8.47 5.39
CA GLN A 39 2.70 9.34 5.97
C GLN A 39 1.30 9.02 5.44
N TYR A 40 1.17 8.72 4.15
CA TYR A 40 -0.10 8.26 3.57
C TYR A 40 -0.59 6.98 4.24
N PHE A 41 0.24 5.93 4.34
CA PHE A 41 -0.18 4.69 5.00
C PHE A 41 -0.55 4.91 6.47
N THR A 42 0.23 5.72 7.20
CA THR A 42 -0.04 6.02 8.61
C THR A 42 -1.36 6.80 8.79
N SER A 43 -1.61 7.79 7.94
CA SER A 43 -2.83 8.60 7.99
C SER A 43 -4.07 7.84 7.56
N LEU A 44 -3.98 7.02 6.51
CA LEU A 44 -5.04 6.13 6.06
C LEU A 44 -5.38 5.09 7.13
N LYS A 45 -4.38 4.50 7.78
CA LYS A 45 -4.57 3.61 8.93
C LYS A 45 -5.40 4.26 10.02
N ALA A 46 -4.98 5.44 10.48
CA ALA A 46 -5.68 6.16 11.54
C ALA A 46 -7.12 6.48 11.14
N PHE A 47 -7.33 6.93 9.91
CA PHE A 47 -8.65 7.27 9.40
C PHE A 47 -9.59 6.06 9.31
N HIS A 48 -9.09 4.95 8.77
CA HIS A 48 -9.88 3.73 8.60
C HIS A 48 -10.22 3.07 9.94
N VAL A 49 -9.27 3.03 10.88
CA VAL A 49 -9.55 2.56 12.25
C VAL A 49 -10.61 3.45 12.91
N LYS A 50 -10.48 4.77 12.78
CA LYS A 50 -11.46 5.71 13.31
C LYS A 50 -12.86 5.51 12.72
N LEU A 51 -12.97 5.23 11.41
CA LEU A 51 -14.27 4.91 10.80
C LEU A 51 -14.95 3.74 11.52
N LEU A 52 -14.21 2.65 11.80
CA LEU A 52 -14.75 1.50 12.52
C LEU A 52 -15.09 1.83 13.97
N GLU A 53 -14.24 2.56 14.68
CA GLU A 53 -14.48 2.96 16.07
C GLU A 53 -15.70 3.88 16.21
N ASP A 54 -15.83 4.87 15.31
CA ASP A 54 -16.94 5.80 15.29
C ASP A 54 -18.26 5.05 15.01
N ASN A 55 -18.23 4.06 14.11
CA ASN A 55 -19.39 3.21 13.74
C ASN A 55 -19.51 1.89 14.53
N LYS A 56 -18.75 1.71 15.61
CA LYS A 56 -18.86 0.56 16.51
C LYS A 56 -20.05 0.75 17.46
N ALA A 57 -20.85 -0.30 17.64
CA ALA A 57 -21.93 -0.33 18.62
C ALA A 57 -21.38 -0.13 20.03
N GLY A 58 -22.05 0.73 20.80
CA GLY A 58 -21.70 1.05 22.18
C GLY A 58 -22.89 1.71 22.86
N GLU A 59 -22.81 1.87 24.17
CA GLU A 59 -23.88 2.46 24.97
C GLU A 59 -24.21 3.88 24.45
N GLY A 60 -25.49 4.14 24.18
CA GLY A 60 -25.97 5.44 23.69
C GLY A 60 -25.58 5.80 22.26
N LYS A 61 -24.84 4.95 21.53
CA LYS A 61 -24.50 5.21 20.12
C LYS A 61 -25.66 4.84 19.20
N LEU A 62 -25.96 5.73 18.26
CA LEU A 62 -26.92 5.53 17.18
C LEU A 62 -26.21 5.66 15.84
N PHE A 63 -26.67 4.90 14.85
CA PHE A 63 -26.19 5.03 13.49
C PHE A 63 -26.60 6.39 12.91
N ASP A 64 -25.64 7.09 12.30
CA ASP A 64 -25.85 8.38 11.65
C ASP A 64 -25.41 8.26 10.19
N GLU A 65 -26.40 8.11 9.29
CA GLU A 65 -26.17 7.91 7.86
C GLU A 65 -25.40 9.07 7.22
N ALA A 66 -25.73 10.31 7.60
CA ALA A 66 -25.10 11.50 7.04
C ALA A 66 -23.62 11.58 7.45
N LYS A 67 -23.31 11.40 8.74
CA LYS A 67 -21.92 11.39 9.21
C LYS A 67 -21.12 10.24 8.60
N THR A 68 -21.72 9.06 8.51
CA THR A 68 -21.07 7.88 7.92
C THR A 68 -20.75 8.11 6.44
N LYS A 69 -21.70 8.67 5.68
CA LYS A 69 -21.49 8.99 4.27
C LYS A 69 -20.37 10.02 4.10
N ILE A 70 -20.36 11.09 4.90
CA ILE A 70 -19.29 12.10 4.87
C ILE A 70 -17.93 11.46 5.16
N ALA A 71 -17.85 10.57 6.16
CA ALA A 71 -16.61 9.86 6.48
C ALA A 71 -16.16 8.96 5.32
N CYS A 72 -17.08 8.25 4.67
CA CYS A 72 -16.79 7.41 3.51
C CYS A 72 -16.32 8.22 2.31
N ASP A 73 -17.01 9.30 1.96
CA ASP A 73 -16.62 10.21 0.88
C ASP A 73 -15.25 10.86 1.16
N THR A 74 -15.00 11.29 2.40
CA THR A 74 -13.72 11.87 2.83
C THR A 74 -12.59 10.84 2.73
N GLY A 75 -12.84 9.59 3.13
CA GLY A 75 -11.85 8.53 3.02
C GLY A 75 -11.54 8.21 1.57
N GLU A 76 -12.55 8.13 0.70
CA GLU A 76 -12.38 7.92 -0.74
C GLU A 76 -11.42 8.97 -1.34
N LEU A 77 -11.60 10.24 -0.99
CA LEU A 77 -10.70 11.32 -1.41
C LEU A 77 -9.26 11.08 -0.94
N LYS A 78 -9.06 10.67 0.32
CA LYS A 78 -7.72 10.37 0.86
C LYS A 78 -7.05 9.18 0.17
N PHE A 79 -7.80 8.12 -0.13
CA PHE A 79 -7.25 6.98 -0.88
C PHE A 79 -6.88 7.37 -2.30
N ARG A 80 -7.71 8.20 -2.95
CA ARG A 80 -7.41 8.72 -4.28
C ARG A 80 -6.13 9.57 -4.26
N GLU A 81 -5.99 10.49 -3.31
CA GLU A 81 -4.76 11.30 -3.15
C GLU A 81 -3.52 10.42 -2.97
N ALA A 82 -3.59 9.41 -2.10
CA ALA A 82 -2.48 8.48 -1.89
C ALA A 82 -2.16 7.67 -3.16
N SER A 83 -3.18 7.22 -3.88
CA SER A 83 -3.03 6.47 -5.14
C SER A 83 -2.43 7.34 -6.23
N GLU A 84 -2.89 8.59 -6.39
CA GLU A 84 -2.33 9.58 -7.32
C GLU A 84 -0.86 9.87 -6.99
N TYR A 85 -0.53 10.01 -5.70
CA TYR A 85 0.84 10.16 -5.25
C TYR A 85 1.72 8.97 -5.66
N ALA A 86 1.29 7.74 -5.38
CA ALA A 86 2.02 6.53 -5.72
C ALA A 86 2.17 6.34 -7.24
N ASN A 87 1.13 6.65 -8.01
CA ASN A 87 1.17 6.63 -9.47
C ASN A 87 2.12 7.70 -10.03
N GLY A 88 2.11 8.91 -9.47
CA GLY A 88 3.05 9.98 -9.84
C GLY A 88 4.51 9.60 -9.58
N LYS A 89 4.76 8.74 -8.59
CA LYS A 89 6.07 8.14 -8.31
C LYS A 89 6.40 6.91 -9.16
N GLN A 90 5.46 6.46 -10.01
CA GLN A 90 5.58 5.25 -10.83
C GLN A 90 5.89 3.99 -9.99
N ASP A 91 5.43 3.94 -8.74
CA ASP A 91 5.69 2.83 -7.83
C ASP A 91 4.51 1.86 -7.81
N THR A 92 4.57 0.85 -8.66
CA THR A 92 3.52 -0.17 -8.80
C THR A 92 3.28 -0.97 -7.52
N THR A 93 4.28 -1.10 -6.65
CA THR A 93 4.13 -1.83 -5.39
C THR A 93 3.32 -1.01 -4.39
N ARG A 94 3.60 0.30 -4.29
CA ARG A 94 2.81 1.23 -3.47
C ARG A 94 1.37 1.33 -3.96
N VAL A 95 1.17 1.43 -5.28
CA VAL A 95 -0.18 1.47 -5.87
C VAL A 95 -0.99 0.25 -5.46
N LYS A 96 -0.43 -0.96 -5.59
CA LYS A 96 -1.10 -2.21 -5.17
C LYS A 96 -1.37 -2.27 -3.67
N ALA A 97 -0.43 -1.81 -2.84
CA ALA A 97 -0.63 -1.77 -1.40
C ALA A 97 -1.79 -0.84 -1.01
N ILE A 98 -1.87 0.35 -1.62
CA ILE A 98 -2.96 1.31 -1.43
C ILE A 98 -4.29 0.71 -1.92
N GLU A 99 -4.31 0.12 -3.11
CA GLU A 99 -5.51 -0.53 -3.66
C GLU A 99 -6.05 -1.62 -2.71
N TYR A 100 -5.17 -2.43 -2.12
CA TYR A 100 -5.57 -3.47 -1.18
C TYR A 100 -6.30 -2.89 0.04
N VAL A 101 -5.70 -1.90 0.72
CA VAL A 101 -6.32 -1.29 1.91
C VAL A 101 -7.56 -0.46 1.55
N HIS A 102 -7.58 0.17 0.37
CA HIS A 102 -8.73 0.92 -0.15
C HIS A 102 -9.93 0.00 -0.37
N ASN A 103 -9.71 -1.18 -0.96
CA ASN A 103 -10.75 -2.17 -1.16
C ASN A 103 -11.36 -2.66 0.17
N VAL A 104 -10.55 -2.79 1.22
CA VAL A 104 -11.06 -3.10 2.58
C VAL A 104 -11.92 -1.95 3.09
N PHE A 105 -11.46 -0.70 2.94
CA PHE A 105 -12.20 0.49 3.34
C PHE A 105 -13.56 0.60 2.65
N ILE A 106 -13.61 0.46 1.31
CA ILE A 106 -14.87 0.49 0.54
C ILE A 106 -15.83 -0.58 1.05
N ARG A 107 -15.35 -1.81 1.32
CA ARG A 107 -16.20 -2.86 1.88
C ARG A 107 -16.77 -2.48 3.24
N ASN A 108 -15.98 -1.89 4.14
CA ASN A 108 -16.50 -1.45 5.43
C ASN A 108 -17.52 -0.33 5.28
N CYS A 109 -17.26 0.66 4.43
CA CYS A 109 -18.22 1.73 4.10
C CYS A 109 -19.54 1.18 3.58
N LYS A 110 -19.48 0.24 2.62
CA LYS A 110 -20.67 -0.41 2.09
C LYS A 110 -21.45 -1.17 3.17
N LEU A 111 -20.77 -1.94 4.02
CA LEU A 111 -21.42 -2.71 5.08
C LEU A 111 -22.19 -1.84 6.07
N THR A 112 -21.64 -0.69 6.46
CA THR A 112 -22.31 0.21 7.41
C THR A 112 -23.45 1.01 6.75
N LEU A 113 -23.26 1.48 5.51
CA LEU A 113 -24.26 2.26 4.77
C LEU A 113 -25.44 1.41 4.30
N ASP A 114 -25.18 0.26 3.67
CA ASP A 114 -26.25 -0.64 3.18
C ASP A 114 -27.03 -1.24 4.35
N GLY A 115 -26.32 -1.59 5.43
CA GLY A 115 -26.92 -2.15 6.63
C GLY A 115 -27.64 -1.11 7.50
N LYS A 116 -27.43 0.19 7.24
CA LYS A 116 -27.90 1.33 8.05
C LYS A 116 -27.73 1.10 9.55
N LYS A 117 -26.59 0.54 9.94
CA LYS A 117 -26.34 0.08 11.31
C LYS A 117 -24.89 0.21 11.72
N LEU A 118 -24.70 0.32 13.03
CA LEU A 118 -23.40 0.19 13.66
C LEU A 118 -22.87 -1.24 13.51
N PHE A 119 -21.55 -1.37 13.48
CA PHE A 119 -20.89 -2.66 13.59
C PHE A 119 -21.11 -3.25 14.98
N GLY A 120 -21.40 -4.55 15.05
CA GLY A 120 -21.36 -5.25 16.34
C GLY A 120 -19.98 -5.10 16.99
N SER A 121 -19.92 -5.01 18.31
CA SER A 121 -18.68 -4.73 19.04
C SER A 121 -17.56 -5.71 18.68
N ASP A 122 -17.83 -7.01 18.77
CA ASP A 122 -16.84 -8.06 18.50
C ASP A 122 -16.36 -8.04 17.04
N TYR A 123 -17.29 -7.80 16.10
CA TYR A 123 -16.95 -7.66 14.69
C TYR A 123 -16.05 -6.46 14.45
N ALA A 124 -16.38 -5.30 15.02
CA ALA A 124 -15.56 -4.09 14.88
C ALA A 124 -14.16 -4.30 15.46
N ASP A 125 -14.05 -4.93 16.63
CA ASP A 125 -12.76 -5.19 17.29
C ASP A 125 -11.89 -6.12 16.46
N GLN A 126 -12.45 -7.20 15.92
CA GLN A 126 -11.72 -8.10 15.03
C GLN A 126 -11.27 -7.38 13.74
N GLN A 127 -12.17 -6.63 13.11
CA GLN A 127 -11.82 -5.87 11.90
C GLN A 127 -10.74 -4.82 12.16
N ILE A 128 -10.77 -4.14 13.31
CA ILE A 128 -9.72 -3.18 13.69
C ILE A 128 -8.36 -3.88 13.78
N VAL A 129 -8.29 -5.10 14.34
CA VAL A 129 -7.04 -5.88 14.40
C VAL A 129 -6.53 -6.21 13.00
N ASP A 130 -7.40 -6.73 12.13
CA ASP A 130 -7.04 -7.10 10.76
C ASP A 130 -6.56 -5.89 9.94
N ILE A 131 -7.30 -4.78 10.04
CA ILE A 131 -6.96 -3.52 9.37
C ILE A 131 -5.62 -2.99 9.87
N LYS A 132 -5.41 -2.92 11.18
CA LYS A 132 -4.14 -2.47 11.75
C LYS A 132 -2.98 -3.30 11.21
N THR A 133 -3.14 -4.63 11.20
CA THR A 133 -2.13 -5.56 10.67
C THR A 133 -1.82 -5.30 9.20
N ASN A 134 -2.86 -5.13 8.36
CA ASN A 134 -2.67 -4.86 6.93
C ASN A 134 -1.93 -3.55 6.67
N TYR A 135 -2.27 -2.49 7.40
CA TYR A 135 -1.52 -1.23 7.31
C TYR A 135 -0.11 -1.35 7.87
N ASP A 136 0.09 -2.08 8.96
CA ASP A 136 1.42 -2.28 9.54
C ASP A 136 2.34 -3.03 8.59
N LEU A 137 1.82 -3.98 7.82
CA LEU A 137 2.57 -4.63 6.74
C LEU A 137 2.95 -3.64 5.62
N ALA A 138 2.02 -2.77 5.21
CA ALA A 138 2.30 -1.75 4.19
C ALA A 138 3.35 -0.74 4.67
N ILE A 139 3.23 -0.28 5.92
CA ILE A 139 4.16 0.64 6.58
C ILE A 139 5.54 -0.02 6.74
N ALA A 140 5.59 -1.27 7.21
CA ALA A 140 6.83 -2.03 7.33
C ALA A 140 7.49 -2.24 5.96
N GLY A 141 6.71 -2.50 4.92
CA GLY A 141 7.18 -2.58 3.54
C GLY A 141 7.79 -1.27 3.04
N GLU A 142 7.30 -0.12 3.48
CA GLU A 142 7.91 1.19 3.22
C GLU A 142 9.21 1.37 4.02
N SER A 143 9.22 1.02 5.32
CA SER A 143 10.41 1.10 6.18
C SER A 143 11.52 0.12 5.81
N ALA A 144 11.22 -0.95 5.08
CA ALA A 144 12.21 -1.90 4.59
C ALA A 144 12.97 -1.41 3.33
N ARG A 145 12.56 -0.27 2.76
CA ARG A 145 13.15 0.29 1.54
C ARG A 145 14.49 0.96 1.82
N VAL A 146 15.31 1.06 0.77
CA VAL A 146 16.66 1.64 0.91
C VAL A 146 16.58 3.12 1.23
N GLY A 147 17.36 3.55 2.24
CA GLY A 147 17.35 4.93 2.72
C GLY A 147 16.25 5.23 3.74
N ALA A 148 15.56 4.22 4.27
CA ALA A 148 14.68 4.42 5.41
C ALA A 148 15.48 4.89 6.65
N PRO A 149 14.93 5.79 7.49
CA PRO A 149 15.58 6.21 8.72
C PRO A 149 15.87 5.02 9.63
N SER A 150 17.07 4.95 10.20
CA SER A 150 17.38 4.00 11.26
C SER A 150 16.53 4.32 12.50
N LYS A 151 15.91 3.29 13.07
CA LYS A 151 15.18 3.38 14.33
C LYS A 151 16.09 3.65 15.51
#